data_AF-X1KMZ3-F1
#
_entry.id   AF-X1KMZ3-F1
#
_cell.length_a   1.000
_cell.length_b   1.000
_cell.length_c   1.000
_cell.angle_alpha   90.00
_cell.angle_beta   90.00
_cell.angle_gamma   90.00
#
_symmetry.space_group_name_H-M   'P 1'
#
loop_
_entity.id
_entity.type
_entity.pdbx_description
1 polymer ?
#
loop_
_entity_poly.entity_id
_entity_poly.type
_entity_poly.pdbx_seq_one_letter_code
_entity_poly.pdbx_strand_id
1 'polypeptide(L)'
;GLADGLANWGGPIGVFAHGIGSFLANLGIPEKTGIIFGALTVSAFLLTSLDTAARLGRYAFEEFFAERAPALSNRYVATIVTVIAGGALALSGSWSAIWPIFGSANQLLAALALLGATAWLAHMGKKYTVTLYPMIFMIIVTVVALITMIFQNFAKGDYLLGCVSVVLLILAGFVVNEGMKAISKFKVKAETK
;
A
#
# COMPACT_ATOMS: atom_id res chain seq x y z
N GLY A 1 26.39 17.41 2.35
CA GLY A 1 25.18 17.17 3.18
C GLY A 1 24.07 16.57 2.33
N LEU A 2 22.93 16.12 2.90
CA LEU A 2 21.88 15.42 2.15
C LEU A 2 21.35 16.21 0.92
N ALA A 3 21.12 17.52 1.09
CA ALA A 3 20.66 18.38 0.00
C ALA A 3 21.66 18.48 -1.16
N ASP A 4 22.95 18.54 -0.82
CA ASP A 4 24.07 18.59 -1.77
C ASP A 4 24.24 17.24 -2.51
N GLY A 5 24.10 16.11 -1.80
CA GLY A 5 24.12 14.78 -2.41
C GLY A 5 22.94 14.52 -3.35
N LEU A 6 21.73 14.99 -3.02
CA LEU A 6 20.56 14.86 -3.90
C LEU A 6 20.75 15.62 -5.21
N ALA A 7 21.39 16.79 -5.18
CA ALA A 7 21.65 17.60 -6.37
C ALA A 7 22.80 17.05 -7.22
N ASN A 8 23.90 16.64 -6.59
CA ASN A 8 25.16 16.38 -7.28
C ASN A 8 25.42 14.90 -7.58
N TRP A 9 24.73 13.96 -6.94
CA TRP A 9 25.01 12.53 -7.08
C TRP A 9 23.99 11.76 -7.92
N GLY A 10 23.06 12.45 -8.61
CA GLY A 10 22.04 11.79 -9.42
C GLY A 10 20.81 11.36 -8.62
N GLY A 11 20.44 12.15 -7.61
CA GLY A 11 19.23 11.95 -6.83
C GLY A 11 19.32 10.85 -5.76
N PRO A 12 18.17 10.33 -5.29
CA PRO A 12 18.12 9.41 -4.15
C PRO A 12 18.95 8.13 -4.32
N ILE A 13 18.99 7.58 -5.54
CA ILE A 13 19.76 6.36 -5.85
C ILE A 13 21.26 6.64 -5.68
N GLY A 14 21.73 7.78 -6.14
CA GLY A 14 23.12 8.20 -6.02
C GLY A 14 23.55 8.47 -4.58
N VAL A 15 22.69 9.11 -3.79
CA VAL A 15 22.91 9.33 -2.36
C VAL A 15 23.05 8.01 -1.62
N PHE A 16 22.16 7.06 -1.88
CA PHE A 16 22.27 5.72 -1.32
C PHE A 16 23.57 5.03 -1.73
N ALA A 17 23.90 5.08 -3.02
CA ALA A 17 25.11 4.46 -3.56
C ALA A 17 26.40 5.03 -2.94
N HIS A 18 26.48 6.34 -2.73
CA HIS A 18 27.61 6.98 -2.04
C HIS A 18 27.67 6.62 -0.56
N GLY A 19 26.52 6.46 0.11
CA GLY A 19 26.47 5.92 1.48
C GLY A 19 27.06 4.51 1.58
N ILE A 20 26.68 3.62 0.65
CA ILE A 20 27.26 2.27 0.56
C ILE A 20 28.75 2.31 0.21
N GLY A 21 29.16 3.17 -0.72
CA GLY A 21 30.56 3.38 -1.07
C GLY A 21 31.43 3.75 0.13
N SER A 22 31.01 4.76 0.89
CA SER A 22 31.72 5.23 2.09
C SER A 22 31.74 4.16 3.19
N PHE A 23 30.64 3.42 3.37
CA PHE A 23 30.60 2.30 4.32
C PHE A 23 31.60 1.20 3.95
N LEU A 24 31.62 0.77 2.69
CA LEU A 24 32.52 -0.28 2.21
C LEU A 24 33.99 0.16 2.18
N ALA A 25 34.27 1.46 2.01
CA ALA A 25 35.61 2.03 2.15
C ALA A 25 36.20 1.80 3.54
N ASN A 26 35.38 1.90 4.59
CA ASN A 26 35.82 1.59 5.96
C ASN A 26 36.14 0.10 6.18
N LEU A 27 35.68 -0.78 5.27
CA LEU A 27 35.97 -2.21 5.28
C LEU A 27 37.15 -2.58 4.36
N GLY A 28 37.84 -1.59 3.78
CA GLY A 28 38.99 -1.78 2.90
C GLY A 28 38.65 -2.01 1.42
N ILE A 29 37.37 -1.88 1.03
CA ILE A 29 36.95 -1.99 -0.38
C ILE A 29 37.01 -0.60 -1.02
N PRO A 30 37.56 -0.44 -2.24
CA PRO A 30 37.58 0.86 -2.91
C PRO A 30 36.18 1.48 -3.03
N GLU A 31 36.04 2.74 -2.58
CA GLU A 31 34.77 3.48 -2.52
C GLU A 31 34.03 3.45 -3.88
N LYS A 32 34.75 3.64 -4.98
CA LYS A 32 34.21 3.58 -6.35
C LYS A 32 33.50 2.26 -6.64
N THR A 33 34.05 1.14 -6.19
CA THR A 33 33.44 -0.19 -6.35
C THR A 33 32.15 -0.29 -5.53
N GLY A 34 32.17 0.23 -4.30
CA GLY A 34 30.99 0.26 -3.44
C GLY A 34 29.86 1.14 -3.98
N ILE A 35 30.18 2.27 -4.61
CA ILE A 35 29.20 3.13 -5.29
C ILE A 35 28.54 2.39 -6.45
N ILE A 36 29.34 1.77 -7.33
CA ILE A 36 28.80 1.03 -8.49
C ILE A 36 27.91 -0.12 -8.00
N PHE A 37 28.36 -0.87 -7.00
CA PHE A 37 27.60 -1.96 -6.41
C PHE A 37 26.28 -1.49 -5.79
N GLY A 38 26.31 -0.42 -4.99
CA GLY A 38 25.12 0.15 -4.35
C GLY A 38 24.10 0.66 -5.37
N ALA A 39 24.57 1.36 -6.40
CA ALA A 39 23.72 1.85 -7.49
C ALA A 39 23.05 0.69 -8.26
N LEU A 40 23.84 -0.31 -8.68
CA LEU A 40 23.32 -1.49 -9.38
C LEU A 40 22.31 -2.25 -8.53
N THR A 41 22.59 -2.44 -7.25
CA THR A 41 21.70 -3.16 -6.32
C THR A 41 20.36 -2.45 -6.18
N VAL A 42 20.36 -1.13 -5.97
CA VAL A 42 19.11 -0.36 -5.88
C VAL A 42 18.36 -0.36 -7.21
N SER A 43 19.04 -0.16 -8.34
CA SER A 43 18.39 -0.20 -9.65
C SER A 43 17.76 -1.56 -9.94
N ALA A 44 18.45 -2.66 -9.63
CA ALA A 44 17.91 -4.03 -9.80
C ALA A 44 16.72 -4.30 -8.86
N PHE A 45 16.81 -3.83 -7.61
CA PHE A 45 15.70 -3.93 -6.65
C PHE A 45 14.46 -3.16 -7.12
N LEU A 46 14.65 -1.94 -7.61
CA LEU A 46 13.57 -1.12 -8.14
C LEU A 46 12.93 -1.77 -9.37
N LEU A 47 13.74 -2.32 -10.29
CA LEU A 47 13.23 -3.01 -11.49
C LEU A 47 12.43 -4.26 -11.11
N THR A 48 12.92 -5.07 -10.17
CA THR A 48 12.20 -6.27 -9.69
C THR A 48 10.88 -5.91 -9.01
N SER A 49 10.90 -4.83 -8.22
CA SER A 49 9.70 -4.32 -7.54
C SER A 49 8.69 -3.78 -8.55
N LEU A 50 9.16 -3.07 -9.59
CA LEU A 50 8.32 -2.53 -10.65
C LEU A 50 7.68 -3.66 -11.48
N ASP A 51 8.44 -4.69 -11.87
CA ASP A 51 7.90 -5.86 -12.57
C ASP A 51 6.81 -6.54 -11.74
N THR A 52 7.07 -6.75 -10.45
CA THR A 52 6.10 -7.32 -9.52
C THR A 52 4.85 -6.44 -9.39
N ALA A 53 5.01 -5.12 -9.28
CA ALA A 53 3.90 -4.18 -9.17
C ALA A 53 3.05 -4.15 -10.45
N ALA A 54 3.66 -4.10 -11.64
CA ALA A 54 2.95 -4.13 -12.91
C ALA A 54 2.17 -5.44 -13.09
N ARG A 55 2.74 -6.56 -12.66
CA ARG A 55 2.08 -7.87 -12.69
C ARG A 55 0.90 -7.94 -11.71
N LEU A 56 1.07 -7.51 -10.46
CA LEU A 56 -0.01 -7.49 -9.47
C LEU A 56 -1.12 -6.53 -9.86
N GLY A 57 -0.79 -5.35 -10.37
CA GLY A 57 -1.76 -4.38 -10.87
C GLY A 57 -2.58 -4.92 -12.03
N ARG A 58 -1.94 -5.68 -12.95
CA ARG A 58 -2.67 -6.42 -13.98
C ARG A 58 -3.65 -7.42 -13.36
N TYR A 59 -3.21 -8.27 -12.43
CA TYR A 59 -4.10 -9.25 -11.82
C TYR A 59 -5.30 -8.61 -11.12
N ALA A 60 -5.07 -7.53 -10.38
CA ALA A 60 -6.15 -6.77 -9.74
C ALA A 60 -7.14 -6.19 -10.77
N PHE A 61 -6.63 -5.69 -11.91
CA PHE A 61 -7.48 -5.18 -12.98
C PHE A 61 -8.27 -6.29 -13.68
N GLU A 62 -7.61 -7.40 -14.01
CA GLU A 62 -8.25 -8.58 -14.62
C GLU A 62 -9.38 -9.10 -13.74
N GLU A 63 -9.14 -9.23 -12.43
CA GLU A 63 -10.12 -9.71 -11.45
C GLU A 63 -11.30 -8.74 -11.28
N PHE A 64 -11.03 -7.43 -11.21
CA PHE A 64 -12.08 -6.42 -11.05
C PHE A 64 -13.04 -6.38 -12.25
N PHE A 65 -12.54 -6.61 -13.47
CA PHE A 65 -13.35 -6.56 -14.69
C PHE A 65 -13.79 -7.94 -15.23
N ALA A 66 -13.34 -9.05 -14.63
CA ALA A 66 -13.60 -10.40 -15.11
C ALA A 66 -15.10 -10.69 -15.33
N GLU A 67 -15.95 -10.35 -14.36
CA GLU A 67 -17.39 -10.63 -14.43
C GLU A 67 -18.18 -9.51 -15.13
N ARG A 68 -17.72 -8.25 -15.03
CA ARG A 68 -18.47 -7.06 -15.47
C ARG A 68 -18.21 -6.70 -16.94
N ALA A 69 -16.98 -6.91 -17.40
CA ALA A 69 -16.52 -6.52 -18.73
C ALA A 69 -15.37 -7.44 -19.18
N PRO A 70 -15.67 -8.69 -19.60
CA PRO A 70 -14.64 -9.68 -19.93
C PRO A 70 -13.70 -9.23 -21.07
N ALA A 71 -14.16 -8.34 -21.96
CA ALA A 71 -13.32 -7.72 -22.99
C ALA A 71 -12.17 -6.85 -22.42
N LEU A 72 -12.36 -6.25 -21.23
CA LEU A 72 -11.34 -5.46 -20.52
C LEU A 72 -10.41 -6.34 -19.66
N SER A 73 -10.81 -7.58 -19.36
CA SER A 73 -10.02 -8.54 -18.59
C SER A 73 -8.92 -9.22 -19.44
N ASN A 74 -8.70 -8.78 -20.69
CA ASN A 74 -7.62 -9.29 -21.52
C ASN A 74 -6.25 -8.84 -20.95
N ARG A 75 -5.33 -9.80 -20.78
CA ARG A 75 -3.95 -9.60 -20.31
C ARG A 75 -3.24 -8.39 -20.93
N TYR A 76 -3.37 -8.20 -22.25
CA TYR A 76 -2.69 -7.09 -22.92
C TYR A 76 -3.30 -5.73 -22.59
N VAL A 77 -4.64 -5.65 -22.56
CA VAL A 77 -5.36 -4.43 -22.20
C VAL A 77 -5.10 -4.06 -20.75
N ALA A 78 -5.20 -5.04 -19.83
CA ALA A 78 -4.92 -4.85 -18.42
C ALA A 78 -3.49 -4.37 -18.18
N THR A 79 -2.47 -4.99 -18.80
CA THR A 79 -1.08 -4.50 -18.69
C THR A 79 -0.93 -3.06 -19.17
N ILE A 80 -1.44 -2.74 -20.36
CA ILE A 80 -1.29 -1.41 -20.96
C ILE A 80 -1.93 -0.35 -20.06
N VAL A 81 -3.15 -0.60 -19.58
CA VAL A 81 -3.85 0.34 -18.70
C VAL A 81 -3.10 0.51 -17.38
N THR A 82 -2.67 -0.58 -16.74
CA THR A 82 -1.91 -0.51 -15.47
C THR A 82 -0.61 0.25 -15.62
N VAL A 83 0.18 -0.04 -16.67
CA VAL A 83 1.49 0.60 -16.90
C VAL A 83 1.33 2.06 -17.30
N ILE A 84 0.36 2.40 -18.15
CA ILE A 84 0.10 3.79 -18.53
C ILE A 84 -0.38 4.60 -17.33
N ALA A 85 -1.31 4.06 -16.52
CA ALA A 85 -1.79 4.76 -15.33
C ALA A 85 -0.65 5.01 -14.31
N GLY A 86 0.17 3.98 -14.04
CA GLY A 86 1.34 4.13 -13.16
C GLY A 86 2.40 5.07 -13.72
N GLY A 87 2.67 4.98 -15.02
CA GLY A 87 3.63 5.84 -15.73
C GLY A 87 3.20 7.30 -15.76
N ALA A 88 1.93 7.57 -16.08
CA ALA A 88 1.36 8.92 -16.06
C ALA A 88 1.46 9.55 -14.67
N LEU A 89 1.22 8.76 -13.62
CA LEU A 89 1.33 9.19 -12.24
C LEU A 89 2.78 9.42 -11.79
N ALA A 90 3.73 8.62 -12.29
CA ALA A 90 5.15 8.85 -12.07
C ALA A 90 5.63 10.15 -12.76
N LEU A 91 5.17 10.38 -14.00
CA LEU A 91 5.53 11.55 -14.80
C LEU A 91 4.86 12.84 -14.30
N SER A 92 3.71 12.76 -13.64
CA SER A 92 3.04 13.94 -13.06
C SER A 92 3.80 14.56 -11.88
N GLY A 93 4.76 13.82 -11.29
CA GLY A 93 5.50 14.28 -10.12
C GLY A 93 4.69 14.29 -8.82
N SER A 94 3.41 13.89 -8.85
CA SER A 94 2.50 13.87 -7.69
C SER A 94 2.63 12.60 -6.84
N TRP A 95 3.71 11.84 -6.99
CA TRP A 95 3.94 10.59 -6.27
C TRP A 95 3.94 10.76 -4.75
N SER A 96 4.38 11.92 -4.26
CA SER A 96 4.41 12.26 -2.83
C SER A 96 3.01 12.32 -2.22
N ALA A 97 2.01 12.69 -3.03
CA ALA A 97 0.63 12.84 -2.61
C ALA A 97 -0.06 11.46 -2.42
N ILE A 98 0.42 10.41 -3.08
CA ILE A 98 -0.15 9.04 -2.96
C ILE A 98 0.19 8.41 -1.61
N TRP A 99 1.32 8.77 -1.01
CA TRP A 99 1.83 8.12 0.20
C TRP A 99 0.80 8.00 1.33
N PRO A 100 0.05 9.06 1.70
CA PRO A 100 -0.99 8.96 2.71
C PRO A 100 -2.17 8.05 2.32
N ILE A 101 -2.56 8.02 1.05
CA ILE A 101 -3.59 7.09 0.54
C ILE A 101 -3.09 5.65 0.63
N PHE A 102 -1.84 5.40 0.23
CA PHE A 102 -1.24 4.08 0.32
C PHE A 102 -1.18 3.60 1.78
N GLY A 103 -0.78 4.48 2.70
CA GLY A 103 -0.84 4.23 4.13
C GLY A 103 -2.25 3.80 4.55
N SER A 104 -3.26 4.61 4.27
CA SER A 104 -4.65 4.34 4.66
C SER A 104 -5.23 3.06 4.03
N ALA A 105 -4.90 2.77 2.78
CA ALA A 105 -5.31 1.54 2.09
C ALA A 105 -4.68 0.29 2.73
N ASN A 106 -3.40 0.35 3.10
CA ASN A 106 -2.74 -0.75 3.83
C ASN A 106 -3.35 -0.95 5.21
N GLN A 107 -3.72 0.15 5.87
CA GLN A 107 -4.38 0.09 7.15
C GLN A 107 -5.75 -0.61 7.06
N LEU A 108 -6.49 -0.34 5.99
CA LEU A 108 -7.76 -1.01 5.69
C LEU A 108 -7.57 -2.51 5.40
N LEU A 109 -6.54 -2.89 4.63
CA LEU A 109 -6.20 -4.29 4.39
C LEU A 109 -5.79 -5.01 5.68
N ALA A 110 -5.04 -4.34 6.56
CA ALA A 110 -4.69 -4.87 7.87
C ALA A 110 -5.94 -5.09 8.75
N ALA A 111 -6.90 -4.17 8.72
CA ALA A 111 -8.18 -4.32 9.42
C ALA A 111 -8.97 -5.54 8.89
N LEU A 112 -9.02 -5.74 7.57
CA LEU A 112 -9.67 -6.90 6.96
C LEU A 112 -8.97 -8.22 7.33
N ALA A 113 -7.64 -8.25 7.32
CA ALA A 113 -6.86 -9.42 7.74
C ALA A 113 -7.11 -9.76 9.22
N LEU A 114 -7.12 -8.76 10.11
CA LEU A 114 -7.42 -8.94 11.53
C LEU A 114 -8.86 -9.39 11.77
N LEU A 115 -9.82 -8.93 10.96
CA LEU A 115 -11.19 -9.41 10.97
C LEU A 115 -11.26 -10.89 10.60
N GLY A 116 -10.58 -11.30 9.52
CA GLY A 116 -10.48 -12.70 9.13
C GLY A 116 -9.85 -13.58 10.23
N ALA A 117 -8.74 -13.12 10.81
CA ALA A 117 -8.08 -13.82 11.92
C ALA A 117 -8.97 -13.93 13.16
N THR A 118 -9.69 -12.86 13.50
CA THR A 118 -10.65 -12.83 14.62
C THR A 118 -11.79 -13.80 14.37
N ALA A 119 -12.36 -13.80 13.16
CA ALA A 119 -13.44 -14.70 12.78
C ALA A 119 -12.99 -16.17 12.80
N TRP A 120 -11.77 -16.45 12.35
CA TRP A 120 -11.18 -17.79 12.38
C TRP A 120 -10.94 -18.28 13.82
N LEU A 121 -10.32 -17.47 14.68
CA LEU A 121 -10.11 -17.83 16.09
C LEU A 121 -11.43 -18.06 16.83
N ALA A 122 -12.43 -17.21 16.57
CA ALA A 122 -13.76 -17.34 17.14
C ALA A 122 -14.46 -18.62 16.65
N HIS A 123 -14.30 -18.98 15.37
CA HIS A 123 -14.81 -20.23 14.83
C HIS A 123 -14.18 -21.46 15.50
N MET A 124 -12.88 -21.42 15.79
CA MET A 124 -12.17 -22.47 16.54
C MET A 124 -12.49 -22.50 18.04
N GLY A 125 -13.29 -21.57 18.55
CA GLY A 125 -13.57 -21.43 19.98
C GLY A 125 -12.37 -20.99 20.81
N LYS A 126 -11.32 -20.44 20.17
CA LYS A 126 -10.14 -19.90 20.86
C LYS A 126 -10.38 -18.44 21.26
N LYS A 127 -9.58 -17.95 22.22
CA LYS A 127 -9.63 -16.55 22.66
C LYS A 127 -9.26 -15.61 21.51
N TYR A 128 -10.26 -14.98 20.91
CA TYR A 128 -10.12 -14.07 19.76
C TYR A 128 -9.84 -12.61 20.17
N THR A 129 -9.78 -12.32 21.47
CA THR A 129 -9.54 -10.94 21.97
C THR A 129 -8.19 -10.39 21.54
N VAL A 130 -7.19 -11.27 21.33
CA VAL A 130 -5.83 -10.89 20.92
C VAL A 130 -5.81 -10.24 19.54
N THR A 131 -6.71 -10.65 18.64
CA THR A 131 -6.84 -10.07 17.30
C THR A 131 -7.95 -9.00 17.24
N LEU A 132 -8.98 -9.12 18.08
CA LEU A 132 -10.11 -8.18 18.13
C LEU A 132 -9.70 -6.77 18.57
N TYR A 133 -8.91 -6.62 19.64
CA TYR A 133 -8.53 -5.28 20.12
C TYR A 133 -7.68 -4.53 19.08
N PRO A 134 -6.62 -5.13 18.50
CA PRO A 134 -5.90 -4.51 17.38
C PRO A 134 -6.81 -4.19 16.20
N MET A 135 -7.76 -5.07 15.86
CA MET A 135 -8.70 -4.83 14.76
C MET A 135 -9.53 -3.57 14.97
N ILE A 136 -10.14 -3.41 16.15
CA ILE A 136 -10.98 -2.24 16.47
C ILE A 136 -10.14 -0.96 16.44
N PHE A 137 -8.96 -0.99 17.08
CA PHE A 137 -8.05 0.14 17.06
C PHE A 137 -7.65 0.52 15.63
N MET A 138 -7.30 -0.48 14.82
CA MET A 138 -6.90 -0.28 13.43
C MET A 138 -8.01 0.38 12.61
N ILE A 139 -9.24 -0.09 12.74
CA ILE A 139 -10.41 0.48 12.07
C ILE A 139 -10.60 1.95 12.46
N ILE A 140 -10.56 2.26 13.76
CA ILE A 140 -10.74 3.63 14.26
C ILE A 140 -9.66 4.56 13.67
N VAL A 141 -8.39 4.16 13.74
CA VAL A 141 -7.28 4.96 13.19
C VAL A 141 -7.44 5.16 11.69
N THR A 142 -7.83 4.11 10.95
CA THR A 142 -8.02 4.18 9.49
C THR A 142 -9.16 5.14 9.13
N VAL A 143 -10.30 5.06 9.82
CA VAL A 143 -11.46 5.93 9.57
C VAL A 143 -11.12 7.39 9.88
N VAL A 144 -10.47 7.65 11.02
CA VAL A 144 -10.04 9.01 11.39
C VAL A 144 -9.06 9.56 10.35
N ALA A 145 -8.06 8.77 9.95
CA ALA A 145 -7.08 9.18 8.94
C ALA A 145 -7.73 9.52 7.60
N LEU A 146 -8.66 8.68 7.12
CA LEU A 146 -9.38 8.91 5.86
C LEU A 146 -10.26 10.16 5.91
N ILE A 147 -10.98 10.40 7.01
CA ILE A 147 -11.81 11.60 7.18
C ILE A 147 -10.92 12.85 7.15
N THR A 148 -9.83 12.87 7.93
CA THR A 148 -8.89 14.00 7.94
C THR A 148 -8.28 14.20 6.54
N MET A 149 -7.93 13.13 5.84
CA MET A 149 -7.36 13.18 4.52
C MET A 149 -8.33 13.74 3.47
N ILE A 150 -9.61 13.41 3.55
CA ILE A 150 -10.66 13.98 2.68
C ILE A 150 -10.68 15.50 2.86
N PHE A 151 -10.85 15.99 4.08
CA PHE A 151 -10.93 17.44 4.34
C PHE A 151 -9.67 18.18 3.88
N GLN A 152 -8.48 17.62 4.14
CA GLN A 152 -7.23 18.24 3.75
C GLN A 152 -7.03 18.29 2.23
N ASN A 153 -7.38 17.24 1.49
CA ASN A 153 -7.19 17.21 0.04
C ASN A 153 -8.20 18.10 -0.69
N PHE A 154 -9.48 18.09 -0.28
CA PHE A 154 -10.48 18.99 -0.85
C PHE A 154 -10.17 20.46 -0.54
N ALA A 155 -9.66 20.77 0.66
CA ALA A 155 -9.23 22.14 1.00
C ALA A 155 -8.02 22.63 0.17
N LYS A 156 -7.16 21.71 -0.27
CA LYS A 156 -6.00 22.00 -1.13
C LYS A 156 -6.33 22.03 -2.62
N GLY A 157 -7.58 21.72 -3.02
CA GLY A 157 -7.99 21.60 -4.42
C GLY A 157 -7.51 20.31 -5.11
N ASP A 158 -7.00 19.33 -4.35
CA ASP A 158 -6.60 18.03 -4.89
C ASP A 158 -7.80 17.07 -4.92
N TYR A 159 -8.63 17.26 -5.94
CA TYR A 159 -9.86 16.50 -6.12
C TYR A 159 -9.61 15.01 -6.40
N LEU A 160 -8.48 14.66 -7.04
CA LEU A 160 -8.16 13.27 -7.36
C LEU A 160 -7.96 12.47 -6.06
N LEU A 161 -7.10 12.97 -5.18
CA LEU A 161 -6.83 12.33 -3.90
C LEU A 161 -8.02 12.39 -2.96
N GLY A 162 -8.77 13.48 -2.97
CA GLY A 162 -10.02 13.62 -2.24
C GLY A 162 -11.02 12.51 -2.62
N CYS A 163 -11.26 12.32 -3.92
CA CYS A 163 -12.16 11.29 -4.42
C CYS A 163 -11.69 9.87 -4.07
N VAL A 164 -10.40 9.56 -4.25
CA VAL A 164 -9.85 8.24 -3.87
C VAL A 164 -10.01 7.97 -2.38
N SER A 165 -9.80 8.98 -1.53
CA SER A 165 -9.98 8.87 -0.07
C SER A 165 -11.44 8.61 0.31
N VAL A 166 -12.40 9.22 -0.39
CA VAL A 166 -13.84 8.93 -0.22
C VAL A 166 -14.15 7.48 -0.58
N VAL A 167 -13.61 6.97 -1.69
CA VAL A 167 -13.80 5.57 -2.08
C VAL A 167 -13.25 4.62 -1.01
N LEU A 168 -12.05 4.89 -0.48
CA LEU A 168 -11.48 4.12 0.62
C LEU A 168 -12.32 4.19 1.90
N LEU A 169 -12.93 5.33 2.20
CA LEU A 169 -13.82 5.48 3.35
C LEU A 169 -15.08 4.63 3.21
N ILE A 170 -15.65 4.54 2.00
CA ILE A 170 -16.78 3.66 1.71
C ILE A 170 -16.38 2.19 1.95
N LEU A 171 -15.21 1.78 1.47
CA LEU A 171 -14.69 0.43 1.69
C LEU A 171 -14.41 0.17 3.18
N ALA A 172 -13.94 1.16 3.94
CA ALA A 172 -13.81 1.07 5.39
C ALA A 172 -15.16 0.82 6.06
N GLY A 173 -16.22 1.51 5.63
CA GLY A 173 -17.59 1.25 6.09
C GLY A 173 -18.05 -0.17 5.80
N PHE A 174 -17.70 -0.72 4.63
CA PHE A 174 -17.97 -2.12 4.30
C PHE A 174 -17.26 -3.10 5.26
N VAL A 175 -15.97 -2.89 5.52
CA VAL A 175 -15.20 -3.72 6.48
C VAL A 175 -15.79 -3.65 7.88
N VAL A 176 -16.22 -2.46 8.33
CA VAL A 176 -16.90 -2.29 9.63
C VAL A 176 -18.19 -3.10 9.68
N ASN A 177 -19.00 -3.06 8.62
CA ASN A 177 -20.25 -3.80 8.53
C ASN A 177 -20.01 -5.32 8.61
N GLU A 178 -19.06 -5.83 7.85
CA GLU A 178 -18.69 -7.26 7.90
C GLU A 178 -18.10 -7.64 9.27
N GLY A 179 -17.35 -6.75 9.90
CA GLY A 179 -16.81 -6.95 11.25
C GLY A 179 -17.92 -7.07 12.29
N MET A 180 -18.92 -6.20 12.24
CA MET A 180 -20.07 -6.27 13.14
C MET A 180 -20.90 -7.54 12.94
N LYS A 181 -21.14 -7.93 11.68
CA LYS A 181 -21.84 -9.19 11.35
C LYS A 181 -21.09 -10.42 11.83
N ALA A 182 -19.76 -10.43 11.70
CA ALA A 182 -18.94 -11.52 12.20
C ALA A 182 -19.07 -11.63 13.73
N ILE A 183 -18.91 -10.51 14.45
CA ILE A 183 -19.02 -10.48 15.92
C ILE A 183 -20.41 -10.88 16.41
N SER A 184 -21.48 -10.42 15.76
CA SER A 184 -22.85 -10.77 16.17
C SER A 184 -23.15 -12.25 16.02
N LYS A 185 -22.68 -12.90 14.95
CA LYS A 185 -22.77 -14.36 14.78
C LYS A 185 -22.07 -15.14 15.90
N PHE A 186 -20.95 -14.62 16.41
CA PHE A 186 -20.22 -15.28 17.51
C PHE A 186 -20.93 -15.16 18.86
N LYS A 187 -21.55 -14.00 19.15
CA LYS A 187 -22.37 -13.84 20.37
C LYS A 187 -23.54 -14.82 20.41
N VAL A 188 -24.29 -14.94 19.31
CA VAL A 188 -25.43 -15.87 19.22
C VAL A 188 -25.00 -17.31 19.50
N LYS A 189 -23.88 -17.77 18.93
CA LYS A 189 -23.37 -19.15 19.12
C LYS A 189 -22.88 -19.44 20.54
N ALA A 190 -22.45 -18.41 21.29
CA ALA A 190 -22.07 -18.54 22.69
C ALA A 190 -23.29 -18.61 23.63
N GLU A 191 -24.40 -17.95 23.27
CA GLU A 191 -25.67 -17.99 24.04
C GLU A 191 -26.48 -19.28 23.79
N THR A 192 -26.23 -20.01 22.70
CA THR A 192 -26.92 -21.29 22.39
C THR A 192 -26.23 -22.54 22.95
N LYS A 193 -25.08 -22.39 23.61
CA LYS A 193 -24.33 -23.49 24.24
C LYS A 193 -24.44 -23.41 25.75
#